data_AF-A0A285NYM0-F1
#
_entry.id   AF-A0A285NYM0-F1
#
_cell.length_a   1.000
_cell.length_b   1.000
_cell.length_c   1.000
_cell.angle_alpha   90.00
_cell.angle_beta   90.00
_cell.angle_gamma   90.00
#
_symmetry.space_group_name_H-M   'P 1'
#
loop_
_entity.id
_entity.type
_entity.pdbx_description
1 polymer ?
#
loop_
_entity_poly.entity_id
_entity_poly.type
_entity_poly.pdbx_seq_one_letter_code
_entity_poly.pdbx_strand_id
1 'polypeptide(L)'
;MQHQRGQYHQEEQDPAVELENFLKSRDLKDLHDKDIFHPKGYGKRLAKNLNIGAVQLRRIYQEFKNLRDIAKKRDIEAVAPRLYMLYALVEYQAQRGIINDRFKELIHKILDNIEKHISKNKETAKENLNRAYELMMSIVAYSKKERGG
;
A
#
# COMPACT_ATOMS: atom_id res chain seq x y z
N MET A 1 43.01 -23.51 13.73
CA MET A 1 41.84 -23.85 12.89
C MET A 1 40.87 -22.68 12.96
N GLN A 2 40.69 -21.96 11.86
CA GLN A 2 39.79 -20.81 11.77
C GLN A 2 38.36 -21.32 11.51
N HIS A 3 37.42 -21.03 12.40
CA HIS A 3 36.01 -21.26 12.12
C HIS A 3 35.43 -19.98 11.48
N GLN A 4 35.26 -20.01 10.16
CA GLN A 4 34.42 -19.04 9.44
C GLN A 4 32.98 -19.17 9.95
N ARG A 5 32.50 -18.16 10.67
CA ARG A 5 31.08 -17.97 10.93
C ARG A 5 30.44 -17.45 9.65
N GLY A 6 29.79 -18.34 8.90
CA GLY A 6 28.88 -17.95 7.84
C GLY A 6 27.76 -17.10 8.43
N GLN A 7 27.79 -15.81 8.16
CA GLN A 7 26.64 -14.92 8.37
C GLN A 7 25.59 -15.30 7.32
N TYR A 8 24.64 -16.15 7.70
CA TYR A 8 23.39 -16.29 6.97
C TYR A 8 22.64 -14.96 7.09
N HIS A 9 22.89 -14.05 6.16
CA HIS A 9 21.94 -12.99 5.86
C HIS A 9 20.66 -13.69 5.38
N GLN A 10 19.66 -13.77 6.26
CA GLN A 10 18.29 -14.01 5.79
C GLN A 10 17.98 -12.87 4.83
N GLU A 11 17.87 -13.18 3.53
CA GLU A 11 17.34 -12.23 2.55
C GLU A 11 15.96 -11.81 3.04
N GLU A 12 15.88 -10.59 3.58
CA GLU A 12 14.63 -10.03 4.07
C GLU A 12 13.70 -9.95 2.86
N GLN A 13 12.68 -10.83 2.79
CA GLN A 13 11.75 -10.88 1.67
C GLN A 13 11.17 -9.48 1.43
N ASP A 14 11.14 -9.07 0.15
CA ASP A 14 10.58 -7.79 -0.27
C ASP A 14 9.14 -7.68 0.28
N PRO A 15 8.86 -6.73 1.19
CA PRO A 15 7.54 -6.57 1.78
C PRO A 15 6.45 -6.28 0.75
N ALA A 16 6.79 -5.72 -0.42
CA ALA A 16 5.83 -5.57 -1.51
C ALA A 16 5.44 -6.93 -2.08
N VAL A 17 6.40 -7.85 -2.28
CA VAL A 17 6.12 -9.22 -2.75
C VAL A 17 5.27 -9.97 -1.73
N GLU A 18 5.61 -9.83 -0.45
CA GLU A 18 4.87 -10.48 0.63
C GLU A 18 3.41 -10.01 0.67
N LEU A 19 3.19 -8.68 0.60
CA LEU A 19 1.84 -8.12 0.60
C LEU A 19 1.07 -8.49 -0.68
N GLU A 20 1.70 -8.47 -1.85
CA GLU A 20 1.06 -8.93 -3.10
C GLU A 20 0.65 -10.40 -3.01
N ASN A 21 1.50 -11.26 -2.44
CA ASN A 21 1.17 -12.68 -2.23
C ASN A 21 0.03 -12.87 -1.23
N PHE A 22 -0.02 -12.07 -0.17
CA PHE A 22 -1.16 -12.03 0.74
C PHE A 22 -2.45 -11.70 -0.02
N LEU A 23 -2.43 -10.67 -0.88
CA LEU A 23 -3.60 -10.20 -1.63
C LEU A 23 -4.09 -11.16 -2.73
N LYS A 24 -3.30 -12.17 -3.09
CA LYS A 24 -3.73 -13.24 -4.02
C LYS A 24 -4.78 -14.17 -3.40
N SER A 25 -4.76 -14.34 -2.08
CA SER A 25 -5.62 -15.30 -1.37
C SER A 25 -6.49 -14.69 -0.28
N ARG A 26 -6.20 -13.45 0.12
CA ARG A 26 -6.88 -12.72 1.21
C ARG A 26 -7.26 -11.32 0.81
N ASP A 27 -8.08 -10.69 1.63
CA ASP A 27 -8.52 -9.32 1.45
C ASP A 27 -7.78 -8.37 2.39
N LEU A 28 -7.68 -7.09 2.00
CA LEU A 28 -7.01 -6.07 2.82
C LEU A 28 -7.61 -5.96 4.22
N LYS A 29 -8.92 -6.17 4.37
CA LYS A 29 -9.62 -6.19 5.67
C LYS A 29 -9.05 -7.22 6.66
N ASP A 30 -8.41 -8.28 6.15
CA ASP A 30 -7.83 -9.35 6.96
C ASP A 30 -6.47 -8.95 7.56
N LEU A 31 -5.92 -7.78 7.20
CA LEU A 31 -4.74 -7.22 7.85
C LEU A 31 -5.11 -6.69 9.24
N HIS A 32 -4.36 -7.10 10.25
CA HIS A 32 -4.50 -6.55 11.59
C HIS A 32 -3.72 -5.24 11.75
N ASP A 33 -4.09 -4.45 12.75
CA ASP A 33 -3.42 -3.18 13.07
C ASP A 33 -1.91 -3.37 13.29
N LYS A 34 -1.51 -4.50 13.88
CA LYS A 34 -0.10 -4.85 14.07
C LYS A 34 0.62 -5.04 12.73
N ASP A 35 -0.04 -5.62 11.73
CA ASP A 35 0.54 -5.83 10.41
C ASP A 35 0.75 -4.50 9.67
N ILE A 36 -0.10 -3.50 9.93
CA ILE A 36 -0.04 -2.19 9.28
C ILE A 36 0.89 -1.21 10.00
N PHE A 37 0.72 -1.05 11.32
CA PHE A 37 1.28 0.08 12.07
C PHE A 37 2.52 -0.28 12.89
N HIS A 38 2.72 -1.54 13.27
CA HIS A 38 3.85 -1.93 14.11
C HIS A 38 5.18 -1.64 13.38
N PRO A 39 6.28 -1.30 14.08
CA PRO A 39 7.59 -1.10 13.47
C PRO A 39 8.17 -2.31 12.72
N LYS A 40 7.54 -3.49 12.83
CA LYS A 40 7.88 -4.71 12.07
C LYS A 40 6.84 -5.03 10.98
N GLY A 41 5.76 -4.27 10.90
CA GLY A 41 4.69 -4.44 9.93
C GLY A 41 5.02 -3.82 8.57
N TYR A 42 4.07 -3.95 7.64
CA TYR A 42 4.16 -3.47 6.27
C TYR A 42 4.44 -1.97 6.18
N GLY A 43 3.80 -1.14 7.02
CA GLY A 43 3.97 0.31 6.94
C GLY A 43 5.44 0.77 6.97
N LYS A 44 6.22 0.30 7.95
CA LYS A 44 7.65 0.63 8.05
C LYS A 44 8.48 -0.08 6.99
N ARG A 45 8.24 -1.38 6.79
CA ARG A 45 9.03 -2.20 5.87
C ARG A 45 8.90 -1.72 4.42
N LEU A 46 7.70 -1.36 3.98
CA LEU A 46 7.43 -0.80 2.66
C LEU A 46 8.04 0.60 2.51
N ALA A 47 7.91 1.46 3.54
CA ALA A 47 8.51 2.80 3.51
C ALA A 47 10.04 2.75 3.29
N LYS A 48 10.72 1.80 3.95
CA LYS A 48 12.17 1.58 3.81
C LYS A 48 12.55 0.99 2.44
N ASN A 49 11.83 -0.03 1.98
CA ASN A 49 12.23 -0.78 0.77
C ASN A 49 11.85 -0.11 -0.55
N LEU A 50 10.73 0.62 -0.59
CA LEU A 50 10.27 1.21 -1.84
C LEU A 50 11.06 2.46 -2.26
N ASN A 51 11.86 3.05 -1.36
CA ASN A 51 12.69 4.25 -1.59
C ASN A 51 11.94 5.39 -2.32
N ILE A 52 10.70 5.67 -1.89
CA ILE A 52 9.85 6.68 -2.52
C ILE A 52 9.93 7.98 -1.74
N GLY A 53 10.04 9.10 -2.46
CA GLY A 53 10.02 10.41 -1.85
C GLY A 53 8.71 10.68 -1.10
N ALA A 54 8.81 11.25 0.10
CA ALA A 54 7.65 11.57 0.94
C ALA A 54 6.57 12.42 0.24
N VAL A 55 6.95 13.26 -0.73
CA VAL A 55 6.02 14.07 -1.53
C VAL A 55 5.16 13.18 -2.45
N GLN A 56 5.77 12.19 -3.09
CA GLN A 56 5.12 11.27 -4.01
C GLN A 56 4.17 10.34 -3.24
N LEU A 57 4.64 9.78 -2.12
CA LEU A 57 3.81 9.01 -1.19
C LEU A 57 2.62 9.82 -0.69
N ARG A 58 2.84 11.09 -0.32
CA ARG A 58 1.76 11.97 0.14
C ARG A 58 0.71 12.18 -0.94
N ARG A 59 1.10 12.34 -2.20
CA ARG A 59 0.14 12.52 -3.30
C ARG A 59 -0.78 11.31 -3.45
N ILE A 60 -0.22 10.11 -3.46
CA ILE A 60 -1.01 8.86 -3.58
C ILE A 60 -1.85 8.64 -2.32
N TYR A 61 -1.30 8.88 -1.13
CA TYR A 61 -2.05 8.85 0.12
C TYR A 61 -3.28 9.78 0.11
N GLN A 62 -3.15 11.00 -0.43
CA GLN A 62 -4.29 11.92 -0.51
C GLN A 62 -5.39 11.40 -1.44
N GLU A 63 -5.04 10.69 -2.52
CA GLU A 63 -6.05 10.05 -3.35
C GLU A 63 -6.78 8.94 -2.59
N PHE A 64 -6.09 8.07 -1.85
CA PHE A 64 -6.75 7.10 -0.97
C PHE A 64 -7.64 7.76 0.09
N LYS A 65 -7.19 8.87 0.68
CA LYS A 65 -8.02 9.66 1.60
C LYS A 65 -9.30 10.16 0.92
N ASN A 66 -9.18 10.69 -0.30
CA ASN A 66 -10.32 11.19 -1.06
C ASN A 66 -11.31 10.06 -1.38
N LEU A 67 -10.83 8.89 -1.81
CA LEU A 67 -11.67 7.70 -2.04
C LEU A 67 -12.44 7.33 -0.77
N ARG A 68 -11.76 7.26 0.38
CA ARG A 68 -12.39 6.98 1.67
C ARG A 68 -13.43 8.02 2.05
N ASP A 69 -13.12 9.30 1.86
CA ASP A 69 -14.03 10.39 2.19
C ASP A 69 -15.27 10.40 1.28
N ILE A 70 -15.14 9.99 0.01
CA ILE A 70 -16.29 9.73 -0.89
C ILE A 70 -17.13 8.57 -0.33
N ALA A 71 -16.51 7.44 0.02
CA ALA A 71 -17.19 6.27 0.57
C ALA A 71 -17.90 6.52 1.91
N LYS A 72 -17.43 7.50 2.70
CA LYS A 72 -18.07 7.92 3.96
C LYS A 72 -19.28 8.82 3.74
N LYS A 73 -19.22 9.69 2.73
CA LYS A 73 -20.29 10.65 2.41
C LYS A 73 -21.38 10.06 1.53
N ARG A 74 -21.02 9.04 0.75
CA ARG A 74 -21.87 8.36 -0.24
C ARG A 74 -21.75 6.85 -0.04
N ASP A 75 -22.10 6.06 -1.04
CA ASP A 75 -21.85 4.62 -1.03
C ASP A 75 -20.53 4.26 -1.72
N ILE A 76 -20.04 3.05 -1.50
CA ILE A 76 -18.76 2.54 -2.05
C ILE A 76 -18.76 2.50 -3.58
N GLU A 77 -19.92 2.34 -4.21
CA GLU A 77 -20.04 2.38 -5.68
C GLU A 77 -19.68 3.75 -6.25
N ALA A 78 -19.92 4.83 -5.50
CA ALA A 78 -19.54 6.18 -5.91
C ALA A 78 -18.02 6.39 -5.98
N VAL A 79 -17.24 5.46 -5.42
CA VAL A 79 -15.77 5.48 -5.45
C VAL A 79 -15.22 5.01 -6.80
N ALA A 80 -15.95 4.14 -7.52
CA ALA A 80 -15.43 3.45 -8.71
C ALA A 80 -14.83 4.39 -9.77
N PRO A 81 -15.48 5.50 -10.18
CA PRO A 81 -14.90 6.41 -11.16
C PRO A 81 -13.56 7.00 -10.70
N ARG A 82 -13.46 7.37 -9.42
CA ARG A 82 -12.23 7.96 -8.86
C ARG A 82 -11.14 6.90 -8.64
N LEU A 83 -11.54 5.66 -8.37
CA LEU A 83 -10.62 4.52 -8.29
C LEU A 83 -9.98 4.24 -9.66
N TYR A 84 -10.76 4.26 -10.74
CA TYR A 84 -10.22 4.15 -12.11
C TYR A 84 -9.28 5.28 -12.49
N MET A 85 -9.58 6.52 -12.07
CA MET A 85 -8.65 7.64 -12.24
C MET A 85 -7.32 7.40 -11.48
N LEU A 86 -7.36 6.73 -10.34
CA LEU A 86 -6.16 6.46 -9.55
C LEU A 86 -5.24 5.44 -10.24
N TYR A 87 -5.77 4.40 -10.89
CA TYR A 87 -4.95 3.52 -11.74
C TYR A 87 -4.20 4.32 -12.81
N ALA A 88 -4.92 5.16 -13.58
CA ALA A 88 -4.31 5.97 -14.63
C ALA A 88 -3.27 6.95 -14.10
N LEU A 89 -3.53 7.56 -12.92
CA LEU A 89 -2.57 8.44 -12.26
C LEU A 89 -1.29 7.69 -11.89
N VAL A 90 -1.41 6.51 -11.28
CA VAL A 90 -0.28 5.69 -10.83
C VAL A 90 0.57 5.25 -12.03
N GLU A 91 -0.07 4.77 -13.10
CA GLU A 91 0.61 4.43 -14.37
C GLU A 91 1.37 5.63 -14.94
N TYR A 92 0.72 6.79 -15.03
CA TYR A 92 1.33 8.02 -15.53
C TYR A 92 2.52 8.48 -14.67
N GLN A 93 2.42 8.40 -13.34
CA GLN A 93 3.53 8.76 -12.44
C GLN A 93 4.71 7.79 -12.62
N ALA A 94 4.46 6.50 -12.83
CA ALA A 94 5.50 5.50 -13.04
C ALA A 94 6.22 5.71 -14.38
N GLN A 95 5.49 5.94 -15.47
CA GLN A 95 6.06 6.24 -16.78
C GLN A 95 6.94 7.49 -16.78
N ARG A 96 6.65 8.45 -15.89
CA ARG A 96 7.47 9.65 -15.68
C ARG A 96 8.68 9.44 -14.77
N GLY A 97 8.92 8.23 -14.29
CA GLY A 97 9.97 7.92 -13.31
C GLY A 97 9.76 8.58 -11.95
N ILE A 98 8.54 9.04 -11.64
CA ILE A 98 8.23 9.69 -10.36
C ILE A 98 8.04 8.62 -9.27
N ILE A 99 7.45 7.48 -9.61
CA ILE A 99 7.41 6.29 -8.76
C ILE A 99 8.05 5.12 -9.50
N ASN A 100 8.58 4.15 -8.78
CA ASN A 100 9.11 2.94 -9.40
C ASN A 100 7.99 1.95 -9.76
N ASP A 101 8.28 1.05 -10.69
CA ASP A 101 7.32 0.03 -11.16
C ASP A 101 6.89 -0.91 -10.03
N ARG A 102 7.77 -1.22 -9.08
CA ARG A 102 7.43 -2.07 -7.93
C ARG A 102 6.30 -1.48 -7.10
N PHE A 103 6.33 -0.17 -6.86
CA PHE A 103 5.27 0.52 -6.14
C PHE A 103 4.00 0.63 -6.96
N LYS A 104 4.14 0.91 -8.27
CA LYS A 104 3.00 0.91 -9.21
C LYS A 104 2.24 -0.42 -9.14
N GLU A 105 2.95 -1.53 -9.24
CA GLU A 105 2.38 -2.89 -9.14
C GLU A 105 1.67 -3.12 -7.81
N LEU A 106 2.32 -2.76 -6.70
CA LEU A 106 1.72 -2.90 -5.37
C LEU A 106 0.42 -2.08 -5.25
N ILE A 107 0.42 -0.82 -5.68
CA ILE A 107 -0.77 0.03 -5.62
C ILE A 107 -1.87 -0.55 -6.51
N HIS A 108 -1.55 -1.02 -7.73
CA HIS A 108 -2.53 -1.69 -8.57
C HIS A 108 -3.13 -2.92 -7.89
N LYS A 109 -2.35 -3.74 -7.20
CA LYS A 109 -2.88 -4.90 -6.45
C LYS A 109 -3.77 -4.51 -5.29
N ILE A 110 -3.47 -3.40 -4.62
CA ILE A 110 -4.34 -2.84 -3.57
C ILE A 110 -5.67 -2.38 -4.20
N LEU A 111 -5.64 -1.70 -5.34
CA LEU A 111 -6.84 -1.25 -6.04
C LEU A 111 -7.66 -2.44 -6.58
N ASP A 112 -7.03 -3.45 -7.18
CA ASP A 112 -7.65 -4.68 -7.67
C ASP A 112 -8.44 -5.36 -6.53
N ASN A 113 -7.83 -5.40 -5.33
CA ASN A 113 -8.42 -6.02 -4.14
C ASN A 113 -9.66 -5.27 -3.62
N ILE A 114 -9.72 -3.95 -3.80
CA ILE A 114 -10.91 -3.14 -3.47
C ILE A 114 -11.98 -3.32 -4.56
N GLU A 115 -11.58 -3.13 -5.82
CA GLU A 115 -12.45 -3.12 -7.00
C GLU A 115 -13.27 -4.40 -7.13
N LYS A 116 -12.64 -5.57 -6.96
CA LYS A 116 -13.29 -6.88 -7.12
C LYS A 116 -14.50 -7.07 -6.20
N HIS A 117 -14.61 -6.28 -5.13
CA HIS A 117 -15.70 -6.35 -4.15
C HIS A 117 -16.73 -5.23 -4.28
N ILE A 118 -16.46 -4.13 -5.01
CA ILE A 118 -17.35 -2.94 -5.06
C ILE A 118 -18.80 -3.33 -5.37
N SER A 119 -19.01 -4.20 -6.35
CA SER A 119 -20.35 -4.66 -6.77
C SER A 119 -20.77 -5.99 -6.16
N LYS A 120 -19.90 -6.69 -5.43
CA LYS A 120 -20.16 -8.04 -4.88
C LYS A 120 -20.46 -8.01 -3.39
N ASN A 121 -19.66 -7.27 -2.63
CA ASN A 121 -19.78 -7.13 -1.19
C ASN A 121 -19.33 -5.73 -0.77
N LYS A 122 -20.31 -4.83 -0.65
CA LYS A 122 -20.07 -3.41 -0.36
C LYS A 122 -19.36 -3.17 0.96
N GLU A 123 -19.65 -3.97 1.98
CA GLU A 123 -19.02 -3.88 3.30
C GLU A 123 -17.54 -4.25 3.22
N THR A 124 -17.24 -5.39 2.59
CA THR A 124 -15.84 -5.83 2.37
C THR A 124 -15.07 -4.81 1.53
N ALA A 125 -15.68 -4.22 0.50
CA ALA A 125 -15.05 -3.16 -0.27
C ALA A 125 -14.75 -1.90 0.57
N LYS A 126 -15.67 -1.48 1.46
CA LYS A 126 -15.45 -0.35 2.39
C LYS A 126 -14.32 -0.65 3.37
N GLU A 127 -14.29 -1.85 3.94
CA GLU A 127 -13.23 -2.26 4.87
C GLU A 127 -11.86 -2.35 4.17
N ASN A 128 -11.80 -2.94 2.98
CA ASN A 128 -10.57 -2.99 2.17
C ASN A 128 -10.06 -1.59 1.85
N LEU A 129 -10.95 -0.65 1.50
CA LEU A 129 -10.59 0.74 1.26
C LEU A 129 -10.05 1.42 2.52
N ASN A 130 -10.67 1.18 3.68
CA ASN A 130 -10.17 1.71 4.95
C ASN A 130 -8.78 1.16 5.29
N ARG A 131 -8.56 -0.14 5.13
CA ARG A 131 -7.25 -0.76 5.36
C ARG A 131 -6.18 -0.29 4.37
N ALA A 132 -6.53 -0.10 3.10
CA ALA A 132 -5.63 0.52 2.13
C ALA A 132 -5.23 1.94 2.55
N TYR A 133 -6.19 2.75 2.98
CA TYR A 133 -5.95 4.09 3.48
C TYR A 133 -5.02 4.10 4.71
N GLU A 134 -5.26 3.21 5.67
CA GLU A 134 -4.45 3.04 6.88
C GLU A 134 -3.03 2.59 6.56
N LEU A 135 -2.87 1.64 5.64
CA LEU A 135 -1.58 1.20 5.13
C LEU A 135 -0.80 2.37 4.52
N MET A 136 -1.44 3.13 3.64
CA MET A 136 -0.83 4.31 3.01
C MET A 136 -0.47 5.39 4.04
N MET A 137 -1.31 5.61 5.04
CA MET A 137 -1.01 6.51 6.16
C MET A 137 0.25 6.07 6.91
N SER A 138 0.34 4.77 7.22
CA SER A 138 1.47 4.19 7.95
C SER A 138 2.78 4.33 7.16
N ILE A 139 2.77 4.04 5.85
CA ILE A 139 3.92 4.23 4.95
C ILE A 139 4.37 5.70 4.95
N VAL A 140 3.43 6.64 4.81
CA VAL A 140 3.73 8.08 4.87
C VAL A 140 4.32 8.48 6.23
N ALA A 141 3.79 7.95 7.34
CA ALA A 141 4.28 8.25 8.68
C ALA A 141 5.73 7.78 8.88
N TYR A 142 6.05 6.57 8.42
CA TYR A 142 7.41 6.03 8.54
C TYR A 142 8.40 6.67 7.56
N SER A 143 7.98 7.04 6.34
CA SER A 143 8.86 7.74 5.37
C SER A 143 9.30 9.13 5.83
N LYS A 144 8.53 9.80 6.71
CA LYS A 144 8.92 11.08 7.31
C LYS A 144 10.07 10.96 8.30
N LYS A 145 10.24 9.78 8.93
CA LYS A 145 11.17 9.60 10.06
C LYS A 145 12.63 9.45 9.63
N GLU A 146 12.88 9.11 8.36
CA GLU A 146 14.24 8.83 7.85
C GLU A 146 14.94 10.04 7.21
N ARG A 147 14.33 11.24 7.19
CA ARG A 147 14.95 12.48 6.67
C ARG A 147 15.33 13.51 7.75
N GLY A 148 15.33 13.11 9.02
CA GLY A 148 15.75 13.94 10.14
C GLY A 148 16.67 13.16 11.07
N GLY A 149 17.95 13.08 10.69
CA GLY A 149 19.04 12.47 11.44
C GLY A 149 20.35 12.87 10.80
#